data_AF-A0A935RQS6-F1
#
_entry.id   AF-A0A935RQS6-F1
#
_cell.length_a   1.000
_cell.length_b   1.000
_cell.length_c   1.000
_cell.angle_alpha   90.00
_cell.angle_beta   90.00
_cell.angle_gamma   90.00
#
_symmetry.space_group_name_H-M   'P 1'
#
loop_
_entity.id
_entity.type
_entity.pdbx_description
1 polymer ?
#
loop_
_entity_poly.entity_id
_entity_poly.type
_entity_poly.pdbx_seq_one_letter_code
_entity_poly.pdbx_strand_id
1 'polypeptide(L)'
;MRSQDSGNTWQNKTPESAKNLNDLFLKDGKGWLIGSEGSIYYTTDNGESWHKSLSPTTADLLNIYSLDSNNVWISGDKATVLKYQN
;
A
#
# COMPACT_ATOMS: atom_id res chain seq x y z
N MET A 1 -9.78 0.57 -6.16
CA MET A 1 -11.07 1.28 -6.19
C MET A 1 -11.53 1.54 -4.77
N ARG A 2 -12.29 2.62 -4.52
CA ARG A 2 -12.87 2.92 -3.20
C ARG A 2 -14.32 3.39 -3.33
N SER A 3 -15.15 3.02 -2.38
CA SER A 3 -16.53 3.48 -2.24
C SER A 3 -16.71 4.31 -0.97
N GLN A 4 -17.64 5.26 -1.00
CA GLN A 4 -18.07 6.07 0.16
C GLN A 4 -19.54 5.83 0.52
N ASP A 5 -20.23 5.01 -0.25
CA ASP A 5 -21.67 4.80 -0.17
C ASP A 5 -22.01 3.32 -0.02
N SER A 6 -21.22 2.62 0.80
CA SER A 6 -21.39 1.19 1.11
C SER A 6 -21.33 0.26 -0.10
N GLY A 7 -20.54 0.62 -1.11
CA GLY A 7 -20.31 -0.20 -2.31
C GLY A 7 -21.26 0.07 -3.47
N ASN A 8 -22.14 1.08 -3.38
CA ASN A 8 -23.06 1.43 -4.46
C ASN A 8 -22.34 2.10 -5.64
N THR A 9 -21.37 2.98 -5.36
CA THR A 9 -20.50 3.61 -6.36
C THR A 9 -19.04 3.44 -6.00
N TRP A 10 -18.21 3.37 -7.04
CA TRP A 10 -16.77 3.13 -6.92
C TRP A 10 -15.99 4.20 -7.68
N GLN A 11 -15.04 4.82 -7.01
CA GLN A 11 -14.12 5.79 -7.59
C GLN A 11 -12.73 5.19 -7.71
N ASN A 12 -12.05 5.49 -8.81
CA ASN A 12 -10.64 5.14 -8.95
C ASN A 12 -9.80 6.14 -8.15
N LYS A 13 -9.07 5.62 -7.17
CA LYS A 13 -8.15 6.38 -6.30
C LYS A 13 -6.72 5.84 -6.40
N THR A 14 -6.46 4.91 -7.31
CA THR A 14 -5.13 4.36 -7.54
C THR A 14 -4.23 5.46 -8.11
N PRO A 15 -2.99 5.64 -7.61
CA PRO A 15 -2.03 6.56 -8.23
C PRO A 15 -1.83 6.24 -9.71
N GLU A 16 -1.83 7.24 -10.59
CA GLU A 16 -1.61 7.02 -12.03
C GLU A 16 -0.23 6.38 -12.34
N SER A 17 0.76 6.67 -11.49
CA SER A 17 2.10 6.09 -11.59
C SER A 17 2.20 4.65 -11.09
N ALA A 18 1.20 4.18 -10.35
CA ALA A 18 1.22 2.84 -9.78
C ALA A 18 1.00 1.80 -10.89
N LYS A 19 1.96 0.90 -11.02
CA LYS A 19 1.90 -0.24 -11.95
C LYS A 19 1.95 -1.52 -11.15
N ASN A 20 1.13 -2.50 -11.54
CA ASN A 20 1.13 -3.86 -10.97
C ASN A 20 1.14 -3.87 -9.43
N LEU A 21 0.04 -3.41 -8.84
CA LEU A 21 -0.16 -3.47 -7.39
C LEU A 21 -0.54 -4.89 -6.97
N ASN A 22 0.09 -5.39 -5.92
CA ASN A 22 -0.07 -6.75 -5.43
C ASN A 22 -0.91 -6.82 -4.14
N ASP A 23 -0.82 -5.82 -3.27
CA ASP A 23 -1.54 -5.83 -2.00
C ASP A 23 -1.84 -4.41 -1.46
N LEU A 24 -2.84 -4.32 -0.59
CA LEU A 24 -3.36 -3.10 0.05
C LEU A 24 -3.68 -3.36 1.53
N PHE A 25 -3.18 -2.50 2.40
CA PHE A 25 -3.64 -2.39 3.79
C PHE A 25 -4.13 -0.97 4.07
N LEU A 26 -5.24 -0.86 4.80
CA LEU A 26 -5.80 0.43 5.25
C LEU A 26 -6.44 0.28 6.62
N LYS A 27 -6.02 1.12 7.59
CA LYS A 27 -6.57 1.15 8.94
C LYS A 27 -6.30 2.50 9.61
N ASP A 28 -7.29 3.01 10.34
CA ASP A 28 -7.19 4.23 11.15
C ASP A 28 -6.64 5.46 10.36
N GLY A 29 -7.10 5.67 9.13
CA GLY A 29 -6.65 6.78 8.29
C GLY A 29 -5.36 6.52 7.50
N LYS A 30 -4.56 5.51 7.88
CA LYS A 30 -3.28 5.20 7.25
C LYS A 30 -3.36 3.94 6.40
N GLY A 31 -2.54 3.86 5.35
CA GLY A 31 -2.52 2.67 4.50
C GLY A 31 -1.32 2.59 3.57
N TRP A 32 -1.09 1.39 3.04
CA TRP A 32 0.00 1.08 2.13
C TRP A 32 -0.51 0.31 0.93
N LEU A 33 -0.05 0.71 -0.25
CA LEU A 33 -0.12 -0.08 -1.48
C LEU A 33 1.28 -0.53 -1.84
N ILE A 34 1.41 -1.79 -2.23
CA ILE A 34 2.69 -2.36 -2.68
C ILE A 34 2.54 -3.00 -4.06
N GLY A 35 3.64 -3.13 -4.79
CA GLY A 35 3.62 -3.74 -6.12
C GLY A 35 5.00 -4.04 -6.68
N SER A 36 5.05 -4.19 -8.01
CA SER A 36 6.29 -4.49 -8.73
C SER A 36 7.35 -3.39 -8.62
N GLU A 37 8.60 -3.77 -8.89
CA GLU A 37 9.77 -2.87 -8.92
C GLU A 37 9.98 -2.11 -7.61
N GLY A 38 9.61 -2.71 -6.48
CA GLY A 38 9.69 -2.07 -5.17
C GLY A 38 8.69 -0.92 -4.98
N SER A 39 7.60 -0.89 -5.73
CA SER A 39 6.59 0.17 -5.61
C SER A 39 5.94 0.15 -4.23
N ILE A 40 6.04 1.28 -3.50
CA ILE A 40 5.35 1.51 -2.23
C ILE A 40 4.65 2.86 -2.33
N TYR A 41 3.37 2.90 -2.00
CA TYR A 41 2.60 4.13 -1.81
C TYR A 41 1.99 4.14 -0.42
N TYR A 42 1.86 5.33 0.15
CA TYR A 42 1.34 5.56 1.49
C TYR A 42 0.23 6.61 1.48
N THR A 43 -0.76 6.43 2.35
CA THR A 43 -1.86 7.38 2.58
C THR A 43 -1.97 7.70 4.06
N THR A 44 -2.44 8.92 4.37
CA THR A 44 -2.84 9.36 5.71
C THR A 44 -4.26 9.91 5.74
N ASP A 45 -5.03 9.72 4.68
CA ASP A 45 -6.37 10.28 4.48
C ASP A 45 -7.40 9.21 4.08
N ASN A 46 -7.27 7.99 4.62
CA ASN A 46 -8.15 6.86 4.31
C ASN A 46 -8.17 6.47 2.82
N GLY A 47 -7.04 6.65 2.13
CA GLY A 47 -6.89 6.27 0.72
C GLY A 47 -7.61 7.19 -0.25
N GLU A 48 -7.90 8.43 0.16
CA GLU A 48 -8.37 9.48 -0.75
C GLU A 48 -7.25 9.98 -1.66
N SER A 49 -6.03 10.04 -1.11
CA SER A 49 -4.80 10.31 -1.86
C SER A 49 -3.67 9.37 -1.43
N TRP A 50 -2.73 9.15 -2.35
CA TRP A 50 -1.63 8.20 -2.21
C TRP A 50 -0.33 8.85 -2.68
N HIS A 51 0.69 8.78 -1.83
CA HIS A 51 2.00 9.36 -2.10
C HIS A 51 3.03 8.25 -2.26
N LYS A 52 3.89 8.34 -3.28
CA LYS A 52 4.98 7.38 -3.48
C LYS A 52 5.97 7.49 -2.33
N SER A 53 6.29 6.36 -1.71
CA SER A 53 7.31 6.25 -0.67
C SER A 53 8.61 5.70 -1.26
N LEU A 54 9.73 6.02 -0.63
CA LEU A 54 11.01 5.42 -0.99
C LEU A 54 11.02 3.94 -0.58
N SER A 55 11.48 3.09 -1.49
CA SER A 55 11.71 1.68 -1.24
C SER A 55 13.21 1.40 -1.23
N PRO A 56 13.72 0.64 -0.24
CA PRO A 56 15.14 0.26 -0.19
C PRO A 56 15.47 -0.89 -1.15
N THR A 57 14.51 -1.35 -1.95
CA THR A 57 14.65 -2.48 -2.87
C THR A 57 13.89 -2.22 -4.17
N THR A 58 14.29 -2.94 -5.21
CA THR A 58 13.57 -3.03 -6.49
C THR A 58 12.90 -4.39 -6.69
N ALA A 59 12.95 -5.27 -5.68
CA ALA A 59 12.23 -6.54 -5.71
C ALA A 59 10.72 -6.30 -5.73
N ASP A 60 9.98 -7.21 -6.35
CA ASP A 60 8.53 -7.19 -6.33
C ASP A 60 8.04 -7.44 -4.91
N LEU A 61 7.19 -6.53 -4.43
CA LEU A 61 6.59 -6.60 -3.10
C LEU A 61 5.22 -7.25 -3.24
N LEU A 62 4.97 -8.31 -2.49
CA LEU A 62 3.88 -9.25 -2.75
C LEU A 62 2.80 -9.24 -1.68
N ASN A 63 3.16 -9.09 -0.40
CA ASN A 63 2.20 -9.17 0.70
C ASN A 63 2.45 -8.08 1.75
N ILE A 64 1.37 -7.60 2.35
CA ILE A 64 1.36 -6.76 3.54
C ILE A 64 0.77 -7.56 4.69
N TYR A 65 1.49 -7.61 5.81
CA TYR A 65 0.98 -8.10 7.08
C TYR A 65 1.02 -6.99 8.11
N SER A 66 -0.05 -6.83 8.89
CA SER A 66 -0.12 -5.77 9.89
C SER A 66 -1.05 -6.14 11.04
N LEU A 67 -0.70 -5.67 12.25
CA LEU A 67 -1.54 -5.73 13.45
C LEU A 67 -2.33 -4.41 13.63
N ASP A 68 -1.66 -3.31 13.32
CA ASP A 68 -2.17 -1.95 13.40
C ASP A 68 -1.44 -1.02 12.43
N SER A 69 -1.93 0.22 12.32
CA SER A 69 -1.40 1.23 11.41
C SER A 69 0.00 1.76 11.77
N ASN A 70 0.68 1.23 12.79
CA ASN A 70 2.05 1.56 13.17
C ASN A 70 2.99 0.33 13.13
N ASN A 71 2.44 -0.87 12.92
CA ASN A 71 3.18 -2.12 12.84
C ASN A 71 2.83 -2.85 11.54
N VAL A 72 3.63 -2.60 10.51
CA VAL A 72 3.42 -3.12 9.15
C VAL A 72 4.67 -3.83 8.64
N TRP A 73 4.49 -5.02 8.11
CA TRP A 73 5.51 -5.83 7.45
C TRP A 73 5.13 -6.02 6.00
N ILE A 74 6.13 -5.91 5.13
CA ILE A 74 5.98 -6.14 3.69
C ILE A 74 6.94 -7.26 3.31
N SER A 75 6.46 -8.28 2.62
CA SER A 75 7.30 -9.34 2.08
C SER A 75 7.24 -9.38 0.57
N GLY A 76 8.32 -9.86 -0.05
CA GLY A 76 8.44 -9.91 -1.50
C GLY A 76 9.54 -10.85 -1.97
N ASP A 77 9.84 -10.76 -3.26
CA ASP A 77 10.87 -11.55 -3.91
C ASP A 77 12.27 -11.31 -3.32
N LYS A 78 13.22 -12.19 -3.67
CA LYS A 78 14.64 -12.12 -3.25
C LYS A 78 14.80 -12.10 -1.73
N ALA A 79 13.92 -12.82 -1.02
CA ALA A 79 13.86 -12.87 0.44
C ALA A 79 13.68 -11.48 1.09
N THR A 80 13.02 -10.55 0.39
CA THR A 80 12.77 -9.20 0.90
C THR A 80 11.75 -9.26 2.03
N VAL A 81 12.11 -8.68 3.18
CA VAL A 81 11.18 -8.32 4.24
C VAL A 81 11.48 -6.89 4.68
N LEU A 82 10.48 -6.01 4.61
CA LEU A 82 10.54 -4.64 5.10
C LEU A 82 9.64 -4.52 6.32
N LYS A 83 10.05 -3.67 7.27
CA LYS A 83 9.22 -3.29 8.41
C LYS A 83 9.07 -1.78 8.42
N TYR A 84 7.82 -1.31 8.47
CA TYR A 84 7.51 0.05 8.83
C TYR A 84 7.14 0.10 10.31
N GLN A 85 7.79 1.01 11.04
CA GLN A 85 7.53 1.30 12.45
C GLN A 85 7.63 2.80 12.64
N ASN A 86 6.63 3.39 13.29
CA ASN A 86 6.57 4.81 13.64
C ASN A 86 6.50 4.99 15.16
#